data_AF-A0AAV4LGF8-F1
#
_entry.id   AF-A0AAV4LGF8-F1
#
_cell.length_a   1.000
_cell.length_b   1.000
_cell.length_c   1.000
_cell.angle_alpha   90.00
_cell.angle_beta   90.00
_cell.angle_gamma   90.00
#
_symmetry.space_group_name_H-M   'P 1'
#
loop_
_entity.id
_entity.type
_entity.pdbx_description
1 polymer ?
#
loop_
_entity_poly.entity_id
_entity_poly.type
_entity_poly.pdbx_seq_one_letter_code
_entity_poly.pdbx_strand_id
1 'polypeptide(L)' 'MELLLPLVEFKIHAAEVANKAARVALDVSGGSGYKRGIFERLYRDARAGIAMGPSNNIAREWIGKSLVGLPLELWYEGGE' A
#
# COMPACT_ATOMS: atom_id res chain seq x y z
N MET A 1 5.33 -6.51 -20.68
CA MET A 1 5.19 -5.80 -19.38
C MET A 1 3.93 -4.91 -19.38
N GLU A 2 2.84 -5.30 -20.06
CA GLU A 2 1.68 -4.40 -20.27
C GLU A 2 0.84 -4.17 -19.01
N LEU A 3 0.93 -5.06 -18.01
CA LEU A 3 0.08 -5.01 -16.82
C LEU A 3 0.78 -4.43 -15.58
N LEU A 4 2.05 -4.04 -15.65
CA LEU A 4 2.80 -3.62 -14.46
C LEU A 4 2.15 -2.41 -13.77
N LEU A 5 1.92 -1.32 -14.50
CA LEU A 5 1.36 -0.08 -13.91
C LEU A 5 -0.10 -0.27 -13.44
N PRO A 6 -1.01 -0.85 -14.23
CA PRO A 6 -2.36 -1.14 -13.74
C PRO A 6 -2.39 -2.04 -12.49
N LEU A 7 -1.48 -3.02 -12.40
CA LEU A 7 -1.37 -3.88 -11.22
C LEU A 7 -0.89 -3.12 -9.98
N VAL A 8 0.07 -2.21 -10.17
CA VAL A 8 0.63 -1.36 -9.11
C VAL A 8 -0.43 -0.38 -8.59
N GLU A 9 -1.20 0.25 -9.49
CA GLU A 9 -2.35 1.11 -9.16
C GLU A 9 -3.40 0.33 -8.35
N PHE A 10 -3.78 -0.86 -8.84
CA PHE A 10 -4.73 -1.73 -8.15
C PHE A 10 -4.22 -2.14 -6.76
N LYS A 11 -2.95 -2.50 -6.63
CA LYS A 11 -2.33 -2.85 -5.35
C LYS A 11 -2.41 -1.70 -4.35
N ILE A 12 -2.08 -0.47 -4.77
CA ILE A 12 -2.17 0.72 -3.90
C ILE A 12 -3.61 0.86 -3.40
N HIS A 13 -4.57 0.82 -4.32
CA HIS A 13 -5.98 0.98 -4.00
C HIS A 13 -6.47 -0.10 -3.03
N ALA A 14 -6.17 -1.37 -3.32
CA ALA A 14 -6.59 -2.49 -2.48
C ALA A 14 -6.02 -2.39 -1.06
N ALA A 15 -4.73 -2.06 -0.92
CA ALA A 15 -4.08 -1.88 0.38
C ALA A 15 -4.70 -0.73 1.19
N GLU A 16 -5.03 0.39 0.54
CA GLU A 16 -5.61 1.56 1.21
C GLU A 16 -7.06 1.35 1.62
N VAL A 17 -7.85 0.68 0.78
CA VAL A 17 -9.22 0.29 1.11
C VAL A 17 -9.23 -0.72 2.26
N ALA A 18 -8.38 -1.74 2.23
CA ALA A 18 -8.24 -2.71 3.33
C ALA A 18 -7.86 -2.01 4.64
N ASN A 19 -6.88 -1.10 4.60
CA ASN A 19 -6.46 -0.35 5.77
C ASN A 19 -7.59 0.55 6.31
N LYS A 20 -8.32 1.24 5.42
CA LYS A 20 -9.47 2.06 5.81
C LYS A 20 -10.56 1.21 6.48
N ALA A 21 -10.93 0.09 5.88
CA ALA A 21 -11.96 -0.81 6.40
C ALA A 21 -11.57 -1.41 7.77
N ALA A 22 -10.32 -1.91 7.89
CA ALA A 22 -9.84 -2.49 9.13
C ALA A 22 -9.73 -1.44 10.26
N ARG A 23 -9.31 -0.21 9.94
CA ARG A 23 -9.30 0.90 10.91
C ARG A 23 -10.71 1.21 11.42
N VAL A 24 -11.68 1.35 10.52
CA VAL A 24 -13.08 1.62 10.89
C VAL A 24 -13.63 0.49 11.78
N ALA A 25 -13.31 -0.76 11.47
CA ALA A 25 -13.72 -1.89 12.32
C ALA A 25 -13.11 -1.82 13.73
N LEU A 26 -11.85 -1.40 13.85
CA LEU A 26 -11.18 -1.18 15.14
C LEU A 26 -11.83 -0.02 15.92
N ASP A 27 -12.14 1.09 15.24
CA ASP A 27 -12.78 2.26 15.84
C ASP A 27 -14.17 1.92 16.40
N VAL A 28 -15.00 1.21 15.61
CA VAL A 28 -16.37 0.83 15.99
C VAL A 28 -16.39 -0.21 17.13
N SER A 29 -15.42 -1.12 17.17
CA SER A 29 -15.32 -2.13 18.24
C SER A 29 -14.81 -1.56 19.57
N GLY A 30 -14.32 -0.31 19.58
CA GLY A 30 -13.80 0.38 20.75
C GLY A 30 -12.64 -0.38 21.41
N GLY A 31 -12.48 -0.24 22.72
CA GLY A 31 -11.37 -0.87 23.45
C GLY A 31 -11.32 -2.40 23.32
N SER A 32 -12.46 -3.06 23.09
CA SER A 32 -12.52 -4.51 22.87
C SER A 32 -11.84 -4.94 21.57
N GLY A 33 -11.80 -4.07 20.55
CA GLY A 33 -11.15 -4.35 19.26
C GLY A 33 -9.65 -4.56 19.35
N TYR A 34 -9.01 -4.00 20.37
CA TYR A 34 -7.57 -4.14 20.64
C TYR A 34 -7.20 -5.44 21.35
N LYS A 35 -8.19 -6.20 21.85
CA LYS A 35 -7.93 -7.54 22.38
C LYS A 35 -7.56 -8.47 21.23
N ARG A 36 -6.65 -9.41 21.49
CA ARG A 36 -6.21 -10.41 20.50
C ARG A 36 -7.43 -11.08 19.87
N GLY A 37 -7.55 -10.99 18.55
CA GLY A 37 -8.78 -11.36 17.86
C GLY A 37 -8.74 -11.02 16.38
N ILE A 38 -9.91 -10.89 15.77
CA ILE A 38 -10.02 -10.60 14.33
C ILE A 38 -9.70 -9.14 14.00
N PHE A 39 -10.15 -8.17 14.82
CA PHE A 39 -10.04 -6.74 14.49
C PHE A 39 -8.61 -6.21 14.54
N GLU A 40 -7.87 -6.42 15.64
CA GLU A 40 -6.45 -6.06 15.70
C GLU A 40 -5.63 -6.75 14.61
N ARG A 41 -5.95 -8.02 14.33
CA ARG A 41 -5.23 -8.81 13.32
C ARG A 41 -5.44 -8.23 11.93
N LEU A 42 -6.70 -7.97 11.54
CA LEU A 42 -7.02 -7.34 10.27
C LEU A 42 -6.38 -5.96 10.13
N TYR A 43 -6.36 -5.16 11.21
CA TYR A 43 -5.70 -3.85 11.19
C TYR A 43 -4.20 -3.99 10.94
N ARG A 44 -3.51 -4.87 11.67
CA ARG A 44 -2.07 -5.13 11.51
C ARG A 44 -1.74 -5.67 10.12
N ASP A 45 -2.52 -6.61 9.61
CA ASP A 45 -2.30 -7.22 8.30
C ASP A 45 -2.56 -6.20 7.17
N ALA A 46 -3.61 -5.37 7.28
CA ALA A 46 -3.89 -4.31 6.31
C ALA A 46 -2.79 -3.23 6.29
N ARG A 47 -2.22 -2.88 7.45
CA ARG A 47 -1.06 -1.98 7.54
C ARG A 47 0.17 -2.56 6.83
N ALA A 48 0.40 -3.87 6.94
CA ALA A 48 1.50 -4.52 6.23
C ALA A 48 1.37 -4.36 4.71
N GLY A 49 0.16 -4.45 4.16
CA GLY A 49 -0.08 -4.29 2.71
C GLY A 49 0.44 -2.96 2.12
N ILE A 50 0.49 -1.89 2.91
CA ILE A 50 1.03 -0.59 2.49
C ILE A 50 2.56 -0.66 2.32
N ALA A 51 3.25 -1.35 3.23
CA ALA A 51 4.71 -1.45 3.25
C ALA A 51 5.25 -2.56 2.34
N MET A 52 4.50 -3.65 2.16
CA MET A 52 4.92 -4.79 1.34
C MET A 52 5.13 -4.39 -0.12
N GLY A 53 6.18 -4.98 -0.71
CA GLY A 53 6.76 -4.57 -1.98
C GLY A 53 5.82 -4.68 -3.21
N PRO A 54 5.88 -3.71 -4.14
CA PRO A 54 6.44 -2.37 -3.92
C PRO A 54 5.60 -1.63 -2.88
N SER A 55 6.25 -0.90 -1.96
CA SER A 55 5.51 -0.08 -0.99
C SER A 55 4.63 0.93 -1.72
N ASN A 56 3.53 1.38 -1.12
CA ASN A 56 2.63 2.34 -1.78
C ASN A 56 3.34 3.64 -2.21
N ASN A 57 4.43 4.02 -1.55
CA ASN A 57 5.21 5.21 -1.91
C ASN A 57 6.02 4.96 -3.18
N ILE A 58 6.78 3.87 -3.24
CA ILE A 58 7.54 3.48 -4.43
C ILE A 58 6.60 3.23 -5.62
N ALA A 59 5.48 2.56 -5.37
CA ALA A 59 4.44 2.31 -6.35
C ALA A 59 3.90 3.61 -6.97
N ARG A 60 3.63 4.64 -6.15
CA ARG A 60 3.22 5.96 -6.62
C ARG A 60 4.31 6.68 -7.38
N GLU A 61 5.57 6.54 -6.96
CA GLU A 61 6.70 7.09 -7.67
C GLU A 61 6.81 6.51 -9.08
N TRP A 62 6.64 5.19 -9.23
CA TRP A 62 6.62 4.52 -10.54
C TRP A 62 5.49 5.04 -11.44
N ILE A 63 4.28 5.16 -10.90
CA ILE A 63 3.14 5.71 -11.64
C ILE A 63 3.44 7.16 -12.07
N GLY A 64 3.91 7.99 -11.14
CA GLY A 64 4.25 9.38 -11.41
C GLY A 64 5.33 9.52 -12.47
N LYS A 65 6.44 8.78 -12.36
CA LYS A 65 7.52 8.71 -13.35
C LYS A 65 6.99 8.32 -14.72
N SER A 66 6.13 7.29 -14.79
CA SER A 66 5.54 6.86 -16.05
C SER A 66 4.66 7.93 -16.69
N LEU A 67 3.91 8.72 -15.91
CA LEU A 67 3.03 9.77 -16.45
C LEU A 67 3.81 10.92 -17.10
N VAL A 68 5.07 11.11 -16.73
CA VAL A 68 5.94 12.17 -17.28
C VAL A 68 7.08 11.63 -18.15
N GLY A 69 7.05 10.34 -18.50
CA GLY A 69 8.05 9.72 -19.39
C GLY A 69 9.44 9.53 -18.76
N LEU A 70 9.53 9.41 -17.43
CA LEU A 70 10.78 9.13 -16.72
C LEU A 70 11.00 7.62 -16.52
N PRO A 71 12.27 7.16 -16.43
CA PRO A 71 12.62 5.78 -16.08
C PRO A 71 12.07 5.38 -14.71
N LEU A 72 11.68 4.10 -14.54
CA LEU A 72 11.10 3.58 -13.28
C LEU A 72 12.16 3.24 -12.23
N GLU A 73 13.40 3.11 -12.67
CA GLU A 73 14.57 2.87 -11.84
C GLU A 73 14.62 3.90 -10.71
N LEU A 74 14.81 3.41 -9.48
CA LEU A 74 14.98 4.28 -8.31
C LEU A 74 16.34 4.95 -8.31
N TRP A 75 17.35 4.24 -8.84
CA TRP A 75 18.73 4.67 -8.92
C TRP A 75 19.18 4.58 -10.37
N TYR A 76 19.89 5.61 -10.83
CA TYR A 76 20.60 5.60 -12.10
C TYR A 76 22.10 5.47 -11.82
N GLU A 77 22.81 4.90 -12.78
CA GLU A 77 24.27 4.77 -12.68
C GLU A 77 24.89 6.18 -12.56
N GLY A 78 25.56 6.45 -11.44
CA GLY A 78 26.16 7.75 -11.12
C GLY A 78 25.28 8.77 -10.37
N GLY A 79 24.07 8.38 -9.92
CA GLY A 79 23.28 9.19 -9.00
C GLY A 79 23.75 9.01 -7.55
N GLU A 80 24.05 10.12 -6.85
CA GLU A 80 24.22 10.11 -5.39
C GLU A 80 22.95 9.64 -4.66
#